data_AF-A0A2U3PHI8-F1
#
_entry.id   AF-A0A2U3PHI8-F1
#
_cell.length_a   1.000
_cell.length_b   1.000
_cell.length_c   1.000
_cell.angle_alpha   90.00
_cell.angle_beta   90.00
_cell.angle_gamma   90.00
#
_symmetry.space_group_name_H-M   'P 1'
#
loop_
_entity.id
_entity.type
_entity.pdbx_description
1 polymer ?
#
loop_
_entity_poly.entity_id
_entity_poly.type
_entity_poly.pdbx_seq_one_letter_code
_entity_poly.pdbx_strand_id
1 'polypeptide(L)'
;MKRHTAWLASIVFAVAATVSSCSLESLSESSGVVSVVIGYQSKTINTVTAGTLLRAQGYLEHRLADITTRTGTKYAVRWQDYDTGAPITAQMLAEKIDIGSMGDYPMLINGSKTQANPLAKTEIVSITGYNPKGALNMVVVKPDSPATTLGDLAGTKVSASVGSAGHGTLVRALDRGGISGVQVLNQQPQIGASALESGQVQGLSQFVAWPGLLVYQNKAKLLYDGAELNLPTLHGVVVRRSYASAHSEVLAAFLQAQLDATDFLNDKPLEAARIVAQASGLPQEVVYLYNGPGGTSFDTTLKPSLIDALKSDVPYLKSIGDFADLDVAGFVQDDPLRTVFAARDRDYTAARNATTNPSVLRGDPALASELWLDGSDATQTVANPTDLLRAIRDASAHGTKVRAAYVPDTELGTRWFADKAFWVQDGPKYYPFDTLAGARRYTSGHPGSSEMNYQQALGGSV
;
A
#
# COMPACT_ATOMS: atom_id res chain seq x y z
N MET A 1 -7.78 -84.03 -37.64
CA MET A 1 -9.21 -84.23 -37.99
C MET A 1 -9.95 -82.91 -37.81
N LYS A 2 -10.54 -82.37 -38.89
CA LYS A 2 -11.55 -81.29 -39.04
C LYS A 2 -11.31 -79.96 -38.28
N ARG A 3 -10.86 -78.90 -38.98
CA ARG A 3 -11.63 -77.74 -39.54
C ARG A 3 -12.27 -76.88 -38.41
N HIS A 4 -12.03 -75.57 -38.31
CA HIS A 4 -12.38 -74.54 -39.30
C HIS A 4 -11.55 -73.26 -39.16
N THR A 5 -11.18 -72.69 -40.31
CA THR A 5 -10.80 -71.30 -40.54
C THR A 5 -12.04 -70.41 -40.61
N ALA A 6 -11.95 -69.19 -40.08
CA ALA A 6 -12.75 -68.05 -40.53
C ALA A 6 -11.97 -66.74 -40.33
N TRP A 7 -11.91 -65.99 -41.41
CA TRP A 7 -11.25 -64.72 -41.67
C TRP A 7 -12.21 -63.55 -41.36
N LEU A 8 -11.66 -62.34 -41.13
CA LEU A 8 -12.09 -61.01 -41.65
C LEU A 8 -11.67 -59.90 -40.65
N ALA A 9 -10.59 -59.17 -40.96
CA ALA A 9 -10.60 -57.88 -41.68
C ALA A 9 -11.06 -56.71 -40.79
N SER A 10 -10.11 -55.86 -40.39
CA SER A 10 -10.39 -54.57 -39.75
C SER A 10 -9.83 -53.44 -40.61
N ILE A 11 -10.75 -52.59 -41.05
CA ILE A 11 -10.59 -51.43 -41.92
C ILE A 11 -10.12 -50.24 -41.08
N VAL A 12 -9.16 -49.50 -41.61
CA VAL A 12 -8.67 -48.21 -41.11
C VAL A 12 -9.76 -47.15 -41.35
N PHE A 13 -10.18 -46.44 -40.31
CA PHE A 13 -10.97 -45.21 -40.42
C PHE A 13 -10.21 -44.05 -39.78
N ALA A 14 -9.82 -43.09 -40.62
CA ALA A 14 -9.33 -41.79 -40.19
C ALA A 14 -10.53 -40.92 -39.77
N VAL A 15 -10.52 -40.42 -38.54
CA VAL A 15 -11.48 -39.43 -38.04
C VAL A 15 -10.78 -38.09 -37.94
N ALA A 16 -11.17 -37.16 -38.81
CA ALA A 16 -10.87 -35.75 -38.69
C ALA A 16 -11.78 -35.15 -37.59
N ALA A 17 -11.21 -34.81 -36.44
CA ALA A 17 -11.90 -34.06 -35.41
C ALA A 17 -11.66 -32.56 -35.65
N THR A 18 -12.64 -31.90 -36.24
CA THR A 18 -12.76 -30.44 -36.25
C THR A 18 -13.10 -29.98 -34.83
N VAL A 19 -12.10 -29.49 -34.10
CA VAL A 19 -12.34 -28.85 -32.80
C VAL A 19 -12.82 -27.43 -33.06
N SER A 20 -14.13 -27.21 -32.91
CA SER A 20 -14.73 -25.88 -32.85
C SER A 20 -14.21 -25.16 -31.60
N SER A 21 -13.15 -24.37 -31.80
CA SER A 21 -12.72 -23.30 -30.91
C SER A 21 -13.80 -22.19 -30.92
N CYS A 22 -14.90 -22.41 -30.23
CA CYS A 22 -15.82 -21.32 -29.90
C CYS A 22 -15.23 -20.55 -28.72
N SER A 23 -14.68 -19.39 -29.08
CA SER A 23 -14.24 -18.31 -28.20
C SER A 23 -15.24 -18.05 -27.08
N LEU A 24 -14.75 -18.05 -25.85
CA LEU A 24 -15.48 -17.71 -24.62
C LEU A 24 -15.64 -16.17 -24.45
N GLU A 25 -15.63 -15.44 -25.56
CA GLU A 25 -15.37 -14.00 -25.62
C GLU A 25 -16.64 -13.13 -25.75
N SER A 26 -17.84 -13.72 -25.69
CA SER A 26 -19.09 -12.99 -26.00
C SER A 26 -20.25 -13.18 -25.02
N LEU A 27 -19.97 -13.53 -23.75
CA LEU A 27 -21.02 -13.57 -22.73
C LEU A 27 -21.30 -12.20 -22.06
N SER A 28 -20.51 -11.16 -22.33
CA SER A 28 -20.81 -9.80 -21.79
C SER A 28 -21.65 -8.95 -22.76
N GLU A 29 -21.38 -8.99 -24.07
CA GLU A 29 -22.07 -8.14 -25.05
C GLU A 29 -23.57 -8.46 -25.24
N SER A 30 -24.03 -9.67 -24.88
CA SER A 30 -25.41 -10.09 -25.13
C SER A 30 -26.41 -9.76 -24.02
N SER A 31 -25.98 -9.18 -22.88
CA SER A 31 -26.84 -8.97 -21.70
C SER A 31 -27.36 -7.55 -21.50
N GLY A 32 -26.84 -6.55 -22.25
CA GLY A 32 -27.16 -5.14 -22.02
C GLY A 32 -26.66 -4.60 -20.67
N VAL A 33 -25.71 -5.30 -20.02
CA VAL A 33 -25.10 -4.92 -18.75
C VAL A 33 -23.63 -4.60 -18.98
N VAL A 34 -23.20 -3.40 -18.57
CA VAL A 34 -21.80 -2.96 -18.61
C VAL A 34 -21.05 -3.62 -17.44
N SER A 35 -20.03 -4.42 -17.74
CA SER A 35 -19.18 -5.04 -16.73
C SER A 35 -18.11 -4.04 -16.26
N VAL A 36 -17.93 -3.91 -14.95
CA VAL A 36 -16.90 -3.07 -14.33
C VAL A 36 -16.01 -3.96 -13.46
N VAL A 37 -14.80 -4.27 -13.91
CA VAL A 37 -13.87 -5.13 -13.16
C VAL A 37 -12.74 -4.33 -12.54
N ILE A 38 -12.62 -4.44 -11.21
CA ILE A 38 -11.68 -3.66 -10.42
C ILE A 38 -10.70 -4.58 -9.71
N GLY A 39 -9.41 -4.42 -9.99
CA GLY A 39 -8.32 -5.05 -9.26
C GLY A 39 -7.90 -4.18 -8.08
N TYR A 40 -7.94 -4.74 -6.87
CA TYR A 40 -7.50 -4.05 -5.66
C TYR A 40 -6.70 -4.99 -4.75
N GLN A 41 -6.06 -4.42 -3.73
CA GLN A 41 -5.23 -5.17 -2.78
C GLN A 41 -5.77 -4.98 -1.37
N SER A 42 -6.56 -5.93 -0.85
CA SER A 42 -7.34 -5.75 0.37
C SER A 42 -6.52 -5.44 1.63
N LYS A 43 -5.26 -5.91 1.65
CA LYS A 43 -4.30 -5.75 2.76
C LYS A 43 -3.24 -4.66 2.51
N THR A 44 -3.30 -3.97 1.37
CA THR A 44 -2.44 -2.82 1.07
C THR A 44 -3.17 -1.54 1.47
N ILE A 45 -3.04 -1.20 2.75
CA ILE A 45 -3.85 -0.19 3.46
C ILE A 45 -3.78 1.23 2.86
N ASN A 46 -2.71 1.56 2.15
CA ASN A 46 -2.52 2.83 1.46
C ASN A 46 -3.31 2.92 0.13
N THR A 47 -3.93 1.83 -0.32
CA THR A 47 -4.85 1.80 -1.48
C THR A 47 -6.32 1.78 -1.09
N VAL A 48 -6.66 1.88 0.20
CA VAL A 48 -8.03 1.61 0.70
C VAL A 48 -9.10 2.50 0.07
N THR A 49 -8.75 3.73 -0.32
CA THR A 49 -9.67 4.70 -0.93
C THR A 49 -10.07 4.34 -2.36
N ALA A 50 -9.36 3.42 -3.01
CA ALA A 50 -9.70 2.85 -4.32
C ALA A 50 -9.85 1.31 -4.26
N GLY A 51 -10.15 0.79 -3.07
CA GLY A 51 -10.18 -0.64 -2.79
C GLY A 51 -11.05 -0.94 -1.58
N THR A 52 -10.43 -1.41 -0.49
CA THR A 52 -11.12 -1.97 0.68
C THR A 52 -12.19 -1.06 1.27
N LEU A 53 -11.90 0.23 1.49
CA LEU A 53 -12.85 1.16 2.10
C LEU A 53 -13.96 1.54 1.12
N LEU A 54 -13.59 1.91 -0.12
CA LEU A 54 -14.55 2.25 -1.18
C LEU A 54 -15.55 1.11 -1.39
N ARG A 55 -15.04 -0.13 -1.51
CA ARG A 55 -15.85 -1.34 -1.66
C ARG A 55 -16.74 -1.60 -0.46
N ALA A 56 -16.20 -1.52 0.76
CA ALA A 56 -16.97 -1.81 1.98
C ALA A 56 -18.14 -0.82 2.18
N GLN A 57 -17.97 0.43 1.73
CA GLN A 57 -19.00 1.46 1.77
C GLN A 57 -20.00 1.38 0.60
N GLY A 58 -19.71 0.58 -0.44
CA GLY A 58 -20.54 0.46 -1.64
C GLY A 58 -20.63 1.76 -2.46
N TYR A 59 -19.64 2.66 -2.35
CA TYR A 59 -19.74 3.99 -2.97
C TYR A 59 -19.85 3.93 -4.49
N LEU A 60 -19.13 3.02 -5.15
CA LEU A 60 -19.21 2.88 -6.60
C LEU A 60 -20.58 2.33 -7.02
N GLU A 61 -21.06 1.29 -6.35
CA GLU A 61 -22.33 0.66 -6.63
C GLU A 61 -23.50 1.65 -6.50
N HIS A 62 -23.49 2.49 -5.45
CA HIS A 62 -24.48 3.57 -5.29
C HIS A 62 -24.41 4.58 -6.44
N ARG A 63 -23.21 5.05 -6.82
CA ARG A 63 -23.04 6.01 -7.92
C ARG A 63 -23.46 5.45 -9.28
N LEU A 64 -23.20 4.18 -9.54
CA LEU A 64 -23.65 3.51 -10.76
C LEU A 64 -25.17 3.29 -10.74
N ALA A 65 -25.78 3.01 -9.58
CA ALA A 65 -27.24 2.91 -9.46
C ALA A 65 -27.95 4.23 -9.75
N ASP A 66 -27.37 5.38 -9.37
CA ASP A 66 -27.88 6.70 -9.74
C ASP A 66 -27.84 6.92 -11.26
N ILE A 67 -26.77 6.47 -11.92
CA ILE A 67 -26.67 6.51 -13.38
C ILE A 67 -27.74 5.59 -14.00
N THR A 68 -27.88 4.35 -13.51
CA THR A 68 -28.93 3.42 -13.95
C THR A 68 -30.32 4.03 -13.86
N THR A 69 -30.63 4.73 -12.75
CA THR A 69 -31.94 5.37 -12.56
C THR A 69 -32.21 6.45 -13.61
N ARG A 70 -31.16 7.17 -14.04
CA ARG A 70 -31.26 8.26 -15.02
C ARG A 70 -31.23 7.80 -16.48
N THR A 71 -30.49 6.74 -16.80
CA THR A 71 -30.22 6.34 -18.19
C THR A 71 -30.79 4.97 -18.57
N GLY A 72 -31.16 4.14 -17.59
CA GLY A 72 -31.53 2.74 -17.80
C GLY A 72 -30.34 1.80 -18.02
N THR A 73 -29.11 2.31 -18.11
CA THR A 73 -27.90 1.49 -18.28
C THR A 73 -27.66 0.64 -17.03
N LYS A 74 -27.48 -0.67 -17.20
CA LYS A 74 -27.21 -1.58 -16.07
C LYS A 74 -25.71 -1.83 -15.95
N TYR A 75 -25.23 -1.91 -14.71
CA TYR A 75 -23.81 -2.15 -14.42
C TYR A 75 -23.65 -3.39 -13.54
N ALA A 76 -22.56 -4.14 -13.75
CA ALA A 76 -22.16 -5.25 -12.90
C ALA A 76 -20.72 -5.03 -12.41
N VAL A 77 -20.58 -4.66 -11.13
CA VAL A 77 -19.27 -4.43 -10.50
C VAL A 77 -18.68 -5.74 -9.99
N ARG A 78 -17.42 -6.02 -10.34
CA ARG A 78 -16.65 -7.16 -9.87
C ARG A 78 -15.34 -6.69 -9.25
N TRP A 79 -15.22 -6.88 -7.95
CA TRP A 79 -14.00 -6.64 -7.20
C TRP A 79 -13.14 -7.91 -7.18
N GLN A 80 -11.89 -7.80 -7.61
CA GLN A 80 -10.91 -8.88 -7.59
C GLN A 80 -9.75 -8.50 -6.67
N ASP A 81 -9.56 -9.30 -5.62
CA ASP A 81 -8.54 -9.08 -4.60
C ASP A 81 -7.23 -9.77 -4.95
N TYR A 82 -6.12 -9.07 -4.77
CA TYR A 82 -4.76 -9.54 -5.06
C TYR A 82 -3.77 -9.16 -3.97
N ASP A 83 -2.74 -9.96 -3.77
CA ASP A 83 -1.73 -9.69 -2.74
C ASP A 83 -0.72 -8.60 -3.14
N THR A 84 -0.54 -8.37 -4.44
CA THR A 84 0.43 -7.40 -4.99
C THR A 84 -0.08 -6.83 -6.32
N GLY A 85 0.57 -5.77 -6.82
CA GLY A 85 0.22 -5.17 -8.11
C GLY A 85 0.60 -6.02 -9.34
N ALA A 86 1.54 -6.95 -9.23
CA ALA A 86 1.99 -7.76 -10.37
C ALA A 86 0.88 -8.65 -10.96
N PRO A 87 0.07 -9.39 -10.16
CA PRO A 87 -1.14 -10.06 -10.63
C PRO A 87 -2.16 -9.11 -11.28
N ILE A 88 -2.38 -7.92 -10.72
CA ILE A 88 -3.30 -6.93 -11.32
C ILE A 88 -2.80 -6.55 -12.72
N THR A 89 -1.50 -6.26 -12.86
CA THR A 89 -0.90 -5.98 -14.17
C THR A 89 -1.06 -7.12 -15.17
N ALA A 90 -0.86 -8.36 -14.75
CA ALA A 90 -1.05 -9.51 -15.61
C ALA A 90 -2.50 -9.62 -16.12
N GLN A 91 -3.49 -9.34 -15.26
CA GLN A 91 -4.90 -9.38 -15.66
C GLN A 91 -5.31 -8.17 -16.51
N MET A 92 -4.77 -6.97 -16.26
CA MET A 92 -5.02 -5.81 -17.12
C MET A 92 -4.41 -5.99 -18.52
N LEU A 93 -3.21 -6.59 -18.60
CA LEU A 93 -2.60 -6.96 -19.87
C LEU A 93 -3.45 -7.99 -20.64
N ALA A 94 -4.11 -8.89 -19.91
CA ALA A 94 -5.07 -9.85 -20.46
C ALA A 94 -6.49 -9.29 -20.60
N GLU A 95 -6.68 -7.98 -20.43
CA GLU A 95 -7.96 -7.26 -20.61
C GLU A 95 -9.09 -7.73 -19.67
N LYS A 96 -8.73 -8.38 -18.56
CA LYS A 96 -9.65 -8.93 -17.54
C LYS A 96 -9.94 -7.99 -16.38
N ILE A 97 -9.16 -6.93 -16.24
CA ILE A 97 -9.35 -5.86 -15.26
C ILE A 97 -9.40 -4.52 -16.00
N ASP A 98 -10.36 -3.68 -15.65
CA ASP A 98 -10.59 -2.38 -16.27
C ASP A 98 -9.89 -1.27 -15.50
N ILE A 99 -10.00 -1.32 -14.16
CA ILE A 99 -9.44 -0.35 -13.21
C ILE A 99 -8.60 -1.12 -12.19
N GLY A 100 -7.35 -0.71 -11.98
CA GLY A 100 -6.44 -1.34 -11.03
C GLY A 100 -5.89 -0.33 -10.02
N SER A 101 -5.83 -0.68 -8.74
CA SER A 101 -5.13 0.11 -7.71
C SER A 101 -3.85 -0.59 -7.24
N MET A 102 -2.73 0.13 -7.28
CA MET A 102 -1.40 -0.42 -6.97
C MET A 102 -0.37 0.68 -6.66
N GLY A 103 0.84 0.27 -6.27
CA GLY A 103 1.97 1.17 -6.01
C GLY A 103 2.65 1.74 -7.25
N ASP A 104 3.43 2.79 -7.05
CA ASP A 104 4.37 3.40 -8.00
C ASP A 104 5.07 2.40 -8.94
N TYR A 105 5.84 1.45 -8.39
CA TYR A 105 6.60 0.49 -9.21
C TYR A 105 5.69 -0.45 -10.03
N PRO A 106 4.65 -1.08 -9.44
CA PRO A 106 3.67 -1.82 -10.24
C PRO A 106 2.95 -0.97 -11.30
N MET A 107 2.62 0.30 -11.04
CA MET A 107 2.01 1.18 -12.05
C MET A 107 2.94 1.42 -13.23
N LEU A 108 4.23 1.63 -12.99
CA LEU A 108 5.23 1.78 -14.06
C LEU A 108 5.42 0.48 -14.86
N ILE A 109 5.47 -0.66 -14.18
CA ILE A 109 5.49 -1.99 -14.81
C ILE A 109 4.23 -2.17 -15.67
N ASN A 110 3.06 -1.77 -15.17
CA ASN A 110 1.79 -1.84 -15.86
C ASN A 110 1.78 -1.01 -17.14
N GLY A 111 2.13 0.28 -17.05
CA GLY A 111 2.22 1.15 -18.23
C GLY A 111 3.23 0.61 -19.25
N SER A 112 4.41 0.19 -18.79
CA SER A 112 5.46 -0.35 -19.68
C SER A 112 5.04 -1.62 -20.41
N LYS A 113 4.33 -2.54 -19.74
CA LYS A 113 3.90 -3.82 -20.33
C LYS A 113 2.65 -3.69 -21.20
N THR A 114 1.76 -2.75 -20.89
CA THR A 114 0.47 -2.62 -21.59
C THR A 114 0.52 -1.68 -22.80
N GLN A 115 1.47 -0.74 -22.86
CA GLN A 115 1.51 0.32 -23.88
C GLN A 115 1.53 -0.16 -25.34
N ALA A 116 2.03 -1.38 -25.60
CA ALA A 116 2.11 -1.93 -26.96
C ALA A 116 0.76 -2.46 -27.49
N ASN A 117 -0.20 -2.77 -26.61
CA ASN A 117 -1.54 -3.22 -26.99
C ASN A 117 -2.55 -2.08 -26.74
N PRO A 118 -3.17 -1.49 -27.78
CA PRO A 118 -4.15 -0.41 -27.62
C PRO A 118 -5.36 -0.75 -26.72
N LEU A 119 -5.77 -2.02 -26.65
CA LEU A 119 -6.89 -2.45 -25.81
C LEU A 119 -6.49 -2.61 -24.34
N ALA A 120 -5.25 -2.99 -24.07
CA ALA A 120 -4.71 -3.14 -22.71
C ALA A 120 -4.04 -1.87 -22.17
N LYS A 121 -3.62 -0.94 -23.05
CA LYS A 121 -2.88 0.28 -22.68
C LYS A 121 -3.58 1.02 -21.55
N THR A 122 -2.85 1.29 -20.49
CA THR A 122 -3.37 1.96 -19.30
C THR A 122 -2.88 3.39 -19.15
N GLU A 123 -3.55 4.14 -18.28
CA GLU A 123 -3.21 5.50 -17.87
C GLU A 123 -3.43 5.64 -16.35
N ILE A 124 -2.57 6.39 -15.66
CA ILE A 124 -2.76 6.77 -14.25
C ILE A 124 -3.74 7.94 -14.20
N VAL A 125 -4.80 7.82 -13.39
CA VAL A 125 -5.88 8.81 -13.32
C VAL A 125 -6.08 9.46 -11.94
N SER A 126 -5.52 8.86 -10.89
CA SER A 126 -5.56 9.42 -9.54
C SER A 126 -4.52 8.77 -8.62
N ILE A 127 -4.24 9.45 -7.52
CA ILE A 127 -3.46 8.94 -6.38
C ILE A 127 -4.44 8.34 -5.35
N THR A 128 -4.01 7.36 -4.58
CA THR A 128 -4.78 6.80 -3.46
C THR A 128 -4.24 7.31 -2.13
N GLY A 129 -2.94 7.14 -1.94
CA GLY A 129 -2.19 7.66 -0.81
C GLY A 129 -0.69 7.73 -1.12
N TYR A 130 0.01 8.60 -0.41
CA TYR A 130 1.44 8.81 -0.57
C TYR A 130 2.11 9.17 0.77
N ASN A 131 3.45 9.09 0.81
CA ASN A 131 4.24 9.71 1.85
C ASN A 131 5.37 10.52 1.20
N PRO A 132 5.56 11.81 1.55
CA PRO A 132 6.51 12.69 0.85
C PRO A 132 7.98 12.35 1.06
N LYS A 133 8.33 11.62 2.13
CA LYS A 133 9.71 11.23 2.43
C LYS A 133 10.04 9.79 2.04
N GLY A 134 9.03 8.96 1.78
CA GLY A 134 9.21 7.57 1.36
C GLY A 134 8.93 6.52 2.44
N ALA A 135 8.29 6.89 3.56
CA ALA A 135 7.79 5.91 4.54
C ALA A 135 6.82 4.91 3.88
N LEU A 136 6.14 4.04 4.65
CA LEU A 136 5.18 3.05 4.13
C LEU A 136 5.80 1.86 3.37
N ASN A 137 7.12 1.87 3.16
CA ASN A 137 7.89 0.75 2.64
C ASN A 137 9.08 0.56 3.57
N MET A 138 9.21 -0.64 4.15
CA MET A 138 10.09 -0.85 5.30
C MET A 138 10.79 -2.20 5.20
N VAL A 139 11.98 -2.28 5.80
CA VAL A 139 12.70 -3.54 5.99
C VAL A 139 12.63 -3.92 7.46
N VAL A 140 12.14 -5.12 7.74
CA VAL A 140 12.10 -5.69 9.09
C VAL A 140 12.98 -6.92 9.19
N VAL A 141 13.50 -7.17 10.37
CA VAL A 141 14.27 -8.37 10.74
C VAL A 141 13.58 -9.06 11.91
N LYS A 142 13.97 -10.29 12.23
CA LYS A 142 13.50 -10.96 13.44
C LYS A 142 13.82 -10.13 14.71
N PRO A 143 13.02 -10.25 15.80
CA PRO A 143 13.21 -9.45 17.02
C PRO A 143 14.61 -9.62 17.65
N ASP A 144 15.11 -10.86 17.67
CA ASP A 144 16.42 -11.29 18.20
C ASP A 144 17.57 -11.12 17.20
N SER A 145 17.32 -10.61 15.99
CA SER A 145 18.38 -10.39 15.00
C SER A 145 19.43 -9.39 15.51
N PRO A 146 20.74 -9.65 15.32
CA PRO A 146 21.78 -8.68 15.67
C PRO A 146 21.86 -7.50 14.70
N ALA A 147 21.17 -7.57 13.56
CA ALA A 147 21.18 -6.51 12.55
C ALA A 147 20.63 -5.19 13.11
N THR A 148 21.34 -4.12 12.84
CA THR A 148 21.01 -2.74 13.26
C THR A 148 20.96 -1.77 12.08
N THR A 149 21.55 -2.13 10.95
CA THR A 149 21.51 -1.38 9.69
C THR A 149 21.28 -2.33 8.50
N LEU A 150 20.95 -1.79 7.32
CA LEU A 150 20.88 -2.57 6.07
C LEU A 150 22.22 -3.24 5.71
N GLY A 151 23.36 -2.67 6.11
CA GLY A 151 24.67 -3.24 5.85
C GLY A 151 24.85 -4.62 6.50
N ASP A 152 24.18 -4.85 7.63
CA ASP A 152 24.21 -6.13 8.34
C ASP A 152 23.48 -7.26 7.59
N LEU A 153 22.75 -6.93 6.51
CA LEU A 153 22.09 -7.91 5.63
C LEU A 153 22.97 -8.32 4.43
N ALA A 154 24.17 -7.76 4.26
CA ALA A 154 25.07 -8.14 3.18
C ALA A 154 25.39 -9.65 3.21
N GLY A 155 25.28 -10.32 2.05
CA GLY A 155 25.47 -11.77 1.95
C GLY A 155 24.29 -12.63 2.44
N THR A 156 23.20 -12.01 2.92
CA THR A 156 22.03 -12.71 3.46
C THR A 156 20.87 -12.74 2.46
N LYS A 157 19.82 -13.51 2.78
CA LYS A 157 18.58 -13.56 1.99
C LYS A 157 17.56 -12.59 2.54
N VAL A 158 16.95 -11.79 1.66
CA VAL A 158 15.85 -10.88 2.01
C VAL A 158 14.62 -11.24 1.17
N SER A 159 13.48 -11.39 1.82
CA SER A 159 12.21 -11.56 1.14
C SER A 159 11.69 -10.21 0.63
N ALA A 160 11.27 -10.14 -0.62
CA ALA A 160 10.53 -9.00 -1.16
C ALA A 160 9.60 -9.47 -2.29
N SER A 161 8.53 -8.72 -2.56
CA SER A 161 7.74 -8.93 -3.77
C SER A 161 8.41 -8.18 -4.92
N VAL A 162 9.03 -8.90 -5.85
CA VAL A 162 9.79 -8.27 -6.94
C VAL A 162 8.87 -7.39 -7.80
N GLY A 163 9.28 -6.15 -8.03
CA GLY A 163 8.52 -5.15 -8.77
C GLY A 163 7.50 -4.37 -7.92
N SER A 164 7.42 -4.63 -6.61
CA SER A 164 6.61 -3.84 -5.67
C SER A 164 7.37 -2.61 -5.15
N ALA A 165 6.63 -1.68 -4.53
CA ALA A 165 7.20 -0.55 -3.79
C ALA A 165 8.22 -0.99 -2.72
N GLY A 166 7.92 -2.03 -1.95
CA GLY A 166 8.87 -2.61 -0.99
C GLY A 166 10.17 -3.12 -1.61
N HIS A 167 10.12 -3.68 -2.83
CA HIS A 167 11.35 -4.09 -3.53
C HIS A 167 12.12 -2.88 -4.08
N GLY A 168 11.41 -1.90 -4.65
CA GLY A 168 12.02 -0.65 -5.12
C GLY A 168 12.74 0.12 -4.02
N THR A 169 12.10 0.30 -2.86
CA THR A 169 12.70 0.90 -1.67
C THR A 169 13.96 0.15 -1.23
N LEU A 170 13.93 -1.19 -1.17
CA LEU A 170 15.11 -2.00 -0.83
C LEU A 170 16.26 -1.74 -1.79
N VAL A 171 16.02 -1.83 -3.10
CA VAL A 171 17.05 -1.63 -4.12
C VAL A 171 17.67 -0.24 -4.01
N ARG A 172 16.85 0.81 -3.87
CA ARG A 172 17.34 2.19 -3.70
C ARG A 172 18.15 2.37 -2.42
N ALA A 173 17.70 1.78 -1.32
CA ALA A 173 18.36 1.92 -0.03
C ALA A 173 19.72 1.20 -0.02
N LEU A 174 19.80 0.02 -0.63
CA LEU A 174 21.05 -0.72 -0.80
C LEU A 174 22.03 0.05 -1.72
N ASP A 175 21.56 0.57 -2.85
CA ASP A 175 22.37 1.36 -3.78
C ASP A 175 22.94 2.63 -3.11
N ARG A 176 22.08 3.40 -2.44
CA ARG A 176 22.50 4.61 -1.68
C ARG A 176 23.51 4.30 -0.58
N GLY A 177 23.41 3.12 0.04
CA GLY A 177 24.34 2.66 1.06
C GLY A 177 25.62 2.02 0.51
N GLY A 178 25.74 1.83 -0.82
CA GLY A 178 26.83 1.05 -1.41
C GLY A 178 26.84 -0.42 -0.95
N ILE A 179 25.69 -0.96 -0.55
CA ILE A 179 25.55 -2.29 0.00
C ILE A 179 25.28 -3.28 -1.14
N SER A 180 26.12 -4.31 -1.24
CA SER A 180 26.00 -5.37 -2.22
C SER A 180 25.88 -6.75 -1.56
N GLY A 181 25.52 -7.76 -2.33
CA GLY A 181 25.48 -9.16 -1.88
C GLY A 181 24.20 -9.59 -1.16
N VAL A 182 23.18 -8.74 -1.04
CA VAL A 182 21.85 -9.16 -0.59
C VAL A 182 21.17 -10.00 -1.67
N GLN A 183 20.74 -11.22 -1.32
CA GLN A 183 19.97 -12.08 -2.21
C GLN A 183 18.47 -11.86 -2.01
N VAL A 184 17.78 -11.29 -2.99
CA VAL A 184 16.33 -11.10 -2.93
C VAL A 184 15.60 -12.39 -3.33
N LEU A 185 14.72 -12.88 -2.45
CA LEU A 185 13.76 -13.95 -2.77
C LEU A 185 12.43 -13.34 -3.15
N ASN A 186 11.98 -13.59 -4.38
CA ASN A 186 10.68 -13.12 -4.85
C ASN A 186 9.55 -13.89 -4.16
N GLN A 187 8.92 -13.26 -3.17
CA GLN A 187 7.86 -13.86 -2.38
C GLN A 187 6.71 -12.85 -2.18
N GLN A 188 5.49 -13.36 -2.20
CA GLN A 188 4.33 -12.59 -1.75
C GLN A 188 4.45 -12.27 -0.26
N PRO A 189 3.80 -11.20 0.22
CA PRO A 189 4.03 -10.72 1.58
C PRO A 189 3.80 -11.77 2.69
N GLN A 190 2.74 -12.58 2.59
CA GLN A 190 2.39 -13.66 3.52
C GLN A 190 3.48 -14.74 3.59
N ILE A 191 4.01 -15.10 2.42
CA ILE A 191 5.06 -16.10 2.27
C ILE A 191 6.37 -15.55 2.85
N GLY A 192 6.69 -14.29 2.55
CA GLY A 192 7.84 -13.61 3.12
C GLY A 192 7.78 -13.50 4.64
N ALA A 193 6.62 -13.18 5.21
CA ALA A 193 6.41 -13.13 6.66
C ALA A 193 6.72 -14.49 7.30
N SER A 194 6.17 -15.57 6.74
CA SER A 194 6.43 -16.93 7.21
C SER A 194 7.90 -17.35 7.03
N ALA A 195 8.54 -16.91 5.95
CA ALA A 195 9.96 -17.14 5.68
C ALA A 195 10.87 -16.41 6.68
N LEU A 196 10.51 -15.20 7.09
CA LEU A 196 11.23 -14.46 8.13
C LEU A 196 11.07 -15.16 9.50
N GLU A 197 9.84 -15.54 9.86
CA GLU A 197 9.54 -16.22 11.12
C GLU A 197 10.29 -17.55 11.25
N SER A 198 10.38 -18.32 10.16
CA SER A 198 11.12 -19.60 10.11
C SER A 198 12.63 -19.45 9.97
N GLY A 199 13.15 -18.23 9.74
CA GLY A 199 14.57 -17.96 9.52
C GLY A 199 15.09 -18.35 8.12
N GLN A 200 14.20 -18.64 7.16
CA GLN A 200 14.56 -18.89 5.76
C GLN A 200 15.18 -17.64 5.09
N VAL A 201 14.73 -16.46 5.52
CA VAL A 201 15.30 -15.15 5.16
C VAL A 201 15.70 -14.39 6.41
N GLN A 202 16.66 -13.48 6.29
CA GLN A 202 17.17 -12.66 7.39
C GLN A 202 16.46 -11.31 7.48
N GLY A 203 15.82 -10.87 6.38
CA GLY A 203 14.98 -9.67 6.37
C GLY A 203 13.75 -9.82 5.46
N LEU A 204 12.76 -8.97 5.68
CA LEU A 204 11.59 -8.80 4.83
C LEU A 204 11.46 -7.33 4.45
N SER A 205 11.51 -7.03 3.15
CA SER A 205 11.20 -5.71 2.60
C SER A 205 9.84 -5.71 1.95
N GLN A 206 8.90 -4.96 2.52
CA GLN A 206 7.52 -4.90 2.04
C GLN A 206 6.89 -3.52 2.22
N PHE A 207 5.79 -3.33 1.50
CA PHE A 207 4.85 -2.24 1.70
C PHE A 207 3.92 -2.52 2.89
N VAL A 208 3.32 -1.46 3.42
CA VAL A 208 2.35 -1.54 4.52
C VAL A 208 1.06 -2.29 4.11
N ALA A 209 0.44 -3.09 4.98
CA ALA A 209 0.64 -3.15 6.44
C ALA A 209 1.76 -4.09 6.94
N TRP A 210 2.41 -4.86 6.07
CA TRP A 210 3.14 -6.08 6.49
C TRP A 210 4.26 -5.84 7.51
N PRO A 211 5.17 -4.89 7.33
CA PRO A 211 6.21 -4.59 8.32
C PRO A 211 5.62 -4.21 9.69
N GLY A 212 4.67 -3.26 9.72
CA GLY A 212 4.01 -2.83 10.96
C GLY A 212 3.17 -3.93 11.61
N LEU A 213 2.55 -4.81 10.82
CA LEU A 213 1.81 -5.97 11.33
C LEU A 213 2.73 -6.95 12.08
N LEU A 214 3.89 -7.26 11.49
CA LEU A 214 4.85 -8.18 12.13
C LEU A 214 5.46 -7.57 13.40
N VAL A 215 5.73 -6.27 13.38
CA VAL A 215 6.22 -5.55 14.57
C VAL A 215 5.13 -5.50 15.66
N TYR A 216 3.88 -5.20 15.30
CA TYR A 216 2.74 -5.23 16.22
C TYR A 216 2.57 -6.60 16.88
N GLN A 217 2.73 -7.68 16.11
CA GLN A 217 2.65 -9.06 16.59
C GLN A 217 3.90 -9.54 17.35
N ASN A 218 4.90 -8.69 17.55
CA ASN A 218 6.22 -9.03 18.13
C ASN A 218 6.98 -10.12 17.35
N LYS A 219 6.70 -10.25 16.06
CA LYS A 219 7.35 -11.22 15.16
C LYS A 219 8.53 -10.63 14.40
N ALA A 220 8.69 -9.31 14.44
CA ALA A 220 9.78 -8.60 13.82
C ALA A 220 10.11 -7.31 14.58
N LYS A 221 11.24 -6.69 14.23
CA LYS A 221 11.57 -5.30 14.55
C LYS A 221 11.95 -4.56 13.28
N LEU A 222 11.70 -3.25 13.26
CA LEU A 222 12.06 -2.41 12.13
C LEU A 222 13.59 -2.23 12.06
N LEU A 223 14.15 -2.49 10.88
CA LEU A 223 15.57 -2.28 10.58
C LEU A 223 15.79 -0.99 9.78
N TYR A 224 14.87 -0.71 8.86
CA TYR A 224 14.97 0.44 7.95
C TYR A 224 13.58 0.98 7.62
N ASP A 225 13.41 2.29 7.82
CA ASP A 225 12.26 3.03 7.32
C ASP A 225 12.59 3.66 5.96
N GLY A 226 11.70 3.47 4.98
CA GLY A 226 11.83 4.05 3.66
C GLY A 226 11.92 5.58 3.67
N ALA A 227 11.44 6.25 4.73
CA ALA A 227 11.58 7.71 4.87
C ALA A 227 13.04 8.19 4.89
N GLU A 228 14.01 7.33 5.22
CA GLU A 228 15.45 7.65 5.13
C GLU A 228 15.89 7.97 3.68
N LEU A 229 15.15 7.49 2.66
CA LEU A 229 15.43 7.82 1.26
C LEU A 229 15.16 9.29 0.94
N ASN A 230 14.28 9.96 1.68
CA ASN A 230 13.76 11.29 1.37
C ASN A 230 13.27 11.40 -0.08
N LEU A 231 12.57 10.35 -0.54
CA LEU A 231 12.00 10.24 -1.88
C LEU A 231 10.52 9.87 -1.73
N PRO A 232 9.58 10.60 -2.34
CA PRO A 232 8.17 10.28 -2.21
C PRO A 232 7.88 8.85 -2.67
N THR A 233 7.03 8.14 -1.92
CA THR A 233 6.35 6.94 -2.42
C THR A 233 4.88 7.25 -2.62
N LEU A 234 4.26 6.58 -3.59
CA LEU A 234 2.86 6.80 -3.93
C LEU A 234 2.19 5.52 -4.40
N HIS A 235 0.88 5.49 -4.24
CA HIS A 235 0.00 4.50 -4.84
C HIS A 235 -1.10 5.22 -5.60
N GLY A 236 -1.65 4.57 -6.62
CA GLY A 236 -2.61 5.22 -7.50
C GLY A 236 -3.56 4.25 -8.16
N VAL A 237 -4.31 4.81 -9.11
CA VAL A 237 -5.27 4.10 -9.92
C VAL A 237 -4.84 4.17 -11.37
N VAL A 238 -4.73 3.01 -11.99
CA VAL A 238 -4.57 2.85 -13.44
C VAL A 238 -5.89 2.37 -14.05
N VAL A 239 -6.21 2.84 -15.25
CA VAL A 239 -7.38 2.40 -16.01
C VAL A 239 -6.98 2.05 -17.43
N ARG A 240 -7.59 1.02 -18.03
CA ARG A 240 -7.43 0.76 -19.48
C ARG A 240 -8.05 1.92 -20.26
N ARG A 241 -7.26 2.57 -21.11
CA ARG A 241 -7.67 3.75 -21.88
C ARG A 241 -8.88 3.49 -22.78
N SER A 242 -8.90 2.31 -23.42
CA SER A 242 -10.01 1.87 -24.26
C SER A 242 -11.33 1.79 -23.48
N TYR A 243 -11.28 1.20 -22.27
CA TYR A 243 -12.43 1.12 -21.37
C TYR A 243 -12.88 2.49 -20.87
N ALA A 244 -11.94 3.32 -20.40
CA ALA A 244 -12.24 4.69 -19.96
C ALA A 244 -12.90 5.54 -21.06
N SER A 245 -12.51 5.33 -22.32
CA SER A 245 -13.09 6.01 -23.47
C SER A 245 -14.51 5.51 -23.78
N ALA A 246 -14.74 4.20 -23.71
CA ALA A 246 -16.05 3.59 -23.96
C ALA A 246 -17.06 3.81 -22.82
N HIS A 247 -16.58 3.91 -21.59
CA HIS A 247 -17.37 3.99 -20.36
C HIS A 247 -16.91 5.15 -19.47
N SER A 248 -16.80 6.34 -20.06
CA SER A 248 -16.36 7.56 -19.35
C SER A 248 -17.20 7.88 -18.11
N GLU A 249 -18.48 7.51 -18.12
CA GLU A 249 -19.39 7.66 -16.99
C GLU A 249 -19.03 6.72 -15.82
N VAL A 250 -18.50 5.53 -16.12
CA VAL A 250 -18.02 4.59 -15.09
C VAL A 250 -16.73 5.12 -14.46
N LEU A 251 -15.79 5.65 -15.26
CA LEU A 251 -14.59 6.27 -14.72
C LEU A 251 -14.93 7.47 -13.85
N ALA A 252 -15.84 8.35 -14.30
CA ALA A 252 -16.31 9.47 -13.50
C ALA A 252 -16.97 9.00 -12.19
N ALA A 253 -17.84 7.98 -12.23
CA ALA A 253 -18.45 7.40 -11.04
C ALA A 253 -17.42 6.80 -10.07
N PHE A 254 -16.39 6.13 -10.59
CA PHE A 254 -15.30 5.57 -9.79
C PHE A 254 -14.46 6.66 -9.11
N LEU A 255 -14.03 7.69 -9.83
CA LEU A 255 -13.25 8.79 -9.26
C LEU A 255 -14.07 9.59 -8.23
N GLN A 256 -15.36 9.75 -8.46
CA GLN A 256 -16.28 10.30 -7.47
C GLN A 256 -16.38 9.38 -6.23
N ALA A 257 -16.50 8.06 -6.39
CA ALA A 257 -16.52 7.12 -5.27
C ALA A 257 -15.21 7.14 -4.47
N GLN A 258 -14.07 7.28 -5.15
CA GLN A 258 -12.77 7.41 -4.51
C GLN A 258 -12.67 8.71 -3.69
N LEU A 259 -13.20 9.82 -4.21
CA LEU A 259 -13.27 11.07 -3.45
C LEU A 259 -14.15 10.93 -2.20
N ASP A 260 -15.28 10.22 -2.26
CA ASP A 260 -16.09 9.94 -1.06
C ASP A 260 -15.33 9.12 -0.02
N ALA A 261 -14.62 8.08 -0.45
CA ALA A 261 -13.81 7.26 0.43
C ALA A 261 -12.66 8.06 1.05
N THR A 262 -12.05 8.96 0.27
CA THR A 262 -10.96 9.83 0.73
C THR A 262 -11.45 10.86 1.74
N ASP A 263 -12.57 11.52 1.46
CA ASP A 263 -13.22 12.47 2.37
C ASP A 263 -13.60 11.76 3.69
N PHE A 264 -14.29 10.62 3.61
CA PHE A 264 -14.69 9.85 4.79
C PHE A 264 -13.49 9.39 5.64
N LEU A 265 -12.40 8.95 5.00
CA LEU A 265 -11.19 8.55 5.71
C LEU A 265 -10.55 9.73 6.43
N ASN A 266 -10.41 10.89 5.76
CA ASN A 266 -9.80 12.07 6.35
C ASN A 266 -10.64 12.65 7.50
N ASP A 267 -11.97 12.64 7.37
CA ASP A 267 -12.89 13.17 8.38
C ASP A 267 -13.07 12.21 9.58
N LYS A 268 -13.07 10.90 9.32
CA LYS A 268 -13.36 9.86 10.32
C LYS A 268 -12.34 8.72 10.29
N PRO A 269 -11.04 9.01 10.53
CA PRO A 269 -9.98 8.04 10.30
C PRO A 269 -10.09 6.78 11.19
N LEU A 270 -10.54 6.93 12.44
CA LEU A 270 -10.70 5.79 13.35
C LEU A 270 -11.86 4.87 12.94
N GLU A 271 -12.97 5.45 12.46
CA GLU A 271 -14.12 4.70 11.94
C GLU A 271 -13.75 4.02 10.62
N ALA A 272 -13.07 4.72 9.71
CA ALA A 272 -12.55 4.15 8.47
C ALA A 272 -11.59 2.98 8.75
N ALA A 273 -10.68 3.13 9.72
CA ALA A 273 -9.78 2.06 10.13
C ALA A 273 -10.53 0.84 10.67
N ARG A 274 -11.62 1.02 11.42
CA ARG A 274 -12.49 -0.09 11.88
C ARG A 274 -13.10 -0.85 10.71
N ILE A 275 -13.64 -0.15 9.72
CA ILE A 275 -14.28 -0.76 8.54
C ILE A 275 -13.24 -1.52 7.72
N VAL A 276 -12.08 -0.90 7.47
CA VAL A 276 -10.97 -1.54 6.73
C VAL A 276 -10.44 -2.75 7.48
N ALA A 277 -10.30 -2.69 8.81
CA ALA A 277 -9.87 -3.83 9.63
C ALA A 277 -10.84 -5.02 9.50
N GLN A 278 -12.15 -4.76 9.61
CA GLN A 278 -13.18 -5.78 9.44
C GLN A 278 -13.15 -6.41 8.04
N ALA A 279 -12.97 -5.61 6.99
CA ALA A 279 -12.96 -6.10 5.61
C ALA A 279 -11.65 -6.82 5.21
N SER A 280 -10.52 -6.43 5.76
CA SER A 280 -9.18 -6.97 5.41
C SER A 280 -8.72 -8.10 6.34
N GLY A 281 -9.30 -8.21 7.53
CA GLY A 281 -8.85 -9.11 8.60
C GLY A 281 -7.57 -8.65 9.31
N LEU A 282 -7.12 -7.41 9.08
CA LEU A 282 -5.99 -6.82 9.79
C LEU A 282 -6.42 -6.27 11.16
N PRO A 283 -5.53 -6.25 12.17
CA PRO A 283 -5.80 -5.54 13.43
C PRO A 283 -6.08 -4.06 13.18
N GLN A 284 -7.09 -3.50 13.85
CA GLN A 284 -7.49 -2.10 13.67
C GLN A 284 -6.37 -1.13 14.06
N GLU A 285 -5.56 -1.49 15.04
CA GLU A 285 -4.39 -0.75 15.51
C GLU A 285 -3.35 -0.62 14.39
N VAL A 286 -3.13 -1.69 13.64
CA VAL A 286 -2.22 -1.69 12.49
C VAL A 286 -2.81 -0.89 11.34
N VAL A 287 -4.11 -1.02 11.05
CA VAL A 287 -4.75 -0.19 10.02
C VAL A 287 -4.68 1.30 10.40
N TYR A 288 -4.99 1.63 11.65
CA TYR A 288 -5.02 3.00 12.15
C TYR A 288 -3.62 3.61 12.31
N LEU A 289 -2.56 2.82 12.45
CA LEU A 289 -1.19 3.31 12.37
C LEU A 289 -0.95 4.14 11.10
N TYR A 290 -1.54 3.72 9.98
CA TYR A 290 -1.31 4.33 8.67
C TYR A 290 -2.51 5.09 8.11
N ASN A 291 -3.74 4.70 8.46
CA ASN A 291 -4.97 5.42 8.07
C ASN A 291 -5.36 6.52 9.07
N GLY A 292 -4.70 6.55 10.22
CA GLY A 292 -4.86 7.58 11.23
C GLY A 292 -4.09 8.87 10.91
N PRO A 293 -4.32 9.93 11.70
CA PRO A 293 -3.69 11.23 11.50
C PRO A 293 -2.16 11.15 11.54
N GLY A 294 -1.47 11.78 10.59
CA GLY A 294 0.00 11.74 10.47
C GLY A 294 0.57 10.45 9.87
N GLY A 295 -0.28 9.50 9.48
CA GLY A 295 0.12 8.31 8.73
C GLY A 295 0.30 8.59 7.23
N THR A 296 -0.38 7.81 6.39
CA THR A 296 -0.43 8.01 4.93
C THR A 296 -1.18 9.30 4.60
N SER A 297 -0.69 10.09 3.65
CA SER A 297 -1.45 11.22 3.11
C SER A 297 -2.43 10.71 2.04
N PHE A 298 -3.72 10.64 2.37
CA PHE A 298 -4.77 10.28 1.42
C PHE A 298 -5.28 11.51 0.67
N ASP A 299 -4.87 11.61 -0.59
CA ASP A 299 -5.18 12.70 -1.51
C ASP A 299 -5.18 12.13 -2.92
N THR A 300 -6.20 12.46 -3.71
CA THR A 300 -6.37 11.91 -5.06
C THR A 300 -5.53 12.59 -6.13
N THR A 301 -4.98 13.77 -5.86
CA THR A 301 -4.39 14.66 -6.85
C THR A 301 -3.03 14.19 -7.36
N LEU A 302 -2.78 14.41 -8.65
CA LEU A 302 -1.54 14.06 -9.34
C LEU A 302 -0.51 15.19 -9.17
N LYS A 303 0.11 15.24 -7.99
CA LYS A 303 1.05 16.30 -7.60
C LYS A 303 2.37 16.22 -8.39
N PRO A 304 3.02 17.36 -8.72
CA PRO A 304 4.28 17.35 -9.47
C PRO A 304 5.36 16.49 -8.80
N SER A 305 5.52 16.60 -7.48
CA SER A 305 6.53 15.85 -6.73
C SER A 305 6.35 14.33 -6.82
N LEU A 306 5.10 13.87 -6.93
CA LEU A 306 4.79 12.44 -7.07
C LEU A 306 5.06 11.97 -8.50
N ILE A 307 4.77 12.79 -9.50
CA ILE A 307 5.10 12.51 -10.91
C ILE A 307 6.63 12.49 -11.10
N ASP A 308 7.36 13.39 -10.45
CA ASP A 308 8.82 13.41 -10.50
C ASP A 308 9.44 12.19 -9.79
N ALA A 309 8.83 11.73 -8.68
CA ALA A 309 9.20 10.46 -8.06
C ALA A 309 9.00 9.28 -9.02
N LEU A 310 7.85 9.18 -9.70
CA LEU A 310 7.59 8.15 -10.72
C LEU A 310 8.63 8.18 -11.86
N LYS A 311 8.99 9.37 -12.36
CA LYS A 311 10.05 9.49 -13.38
C LYS A 311 11.38 8.97 -12.85
N SER A 312 11.69 9.28 -11.60
CA SER A 312 12.93 8.83 -10.95
C SER A 312 12.97 7.32 -10.79
N ASP A 313 11.83 6.63 -10.72
CA ASP A 313 11.68 5.17 -10.59
C ASP A 313 11.82 4.42 -11.92
N VAL A 314 11.74 5.08 -13.08
CA VAL A 314 11.88 4.42 -14.40
C VAL A 314 13.20 3.62 -14.56
N PRO A 315 14.38 4.13 -14.15
CA PRO A 315 15.63 3.37 -14.22
C PRO A 315 15.60 2.04 -13.47
N TYR A 316 14.79 1.92 -12.40
CA TYR A 316 14.62 0.66 -11.69
C TYR A 316 13.97 -0.42 -12.56
N LEU A 317 13.05 -0.07 -13.47
CA LEU A 317 12.45 -1.08 -14.37
C LEU A 317 13.55 -1.85 -15.11
N LYS A 318 14.55 -1.12 -15.62
CA LYS A 318 15.69 -1.70 -16.35
C LYS A 318 16.59 -2.57 -15.47
N SER A 319 16.63 -2.33 -14.16
CA SER A 319 17.45 -3.13 -13.24
C SER A 319 16.82 -4.47 -12.87
N ILE A 320 15.49 -4.61 -13.01
CA ILE A 320 14.76 -5.84 -12.64
C ILE A 320 14.27 -6.65 -13.85
N GLY A 321 14.50 -6.19 -15.09
CA GLY A 321 14.20 -6.96 -16.29
C GLY A 321 14.15 -6.13 -17.56
N ASP A 322 13.66 -6.76 -18.62
CA ASP A 322 13.45 -6.12 -19.92
C ASP A 322 12.07 -5.44 -19.97
N PHE A 323 12.09 -4.12 -19.89
CA PHE A 323 10.92 -3.25 -19.90
C PHE A 323 11.10 -2.18 -20.97
N ALA A 324 10.04 -1.98 -21.77
CA ALA A 324 10.03 -0.90 -22.74
C ALA A 324 10.07 0.46 -22.03
N ASP A 325 10.74 1.43 -22.65
CA ASP A 325 10.75 2.81 -22.17
C ASP A 325 9.30 3.31 -22.08
N LEU A 326 9.00 4.03 -20.99
CA LEU A 326 7.66 4.54 -20.70
C LEU A 326 7.72 6.07 -20.62
N ASP A 327 6.92 6.73 -21.44
CA ASP A 327 6.67 8.17 -21.29
C ASP A 327 5.72 8.40 -20.10
N VAL A 328 6.31 8.73 -18.94
CA VAL A 328 5.55 8.98 -17.71
C VAL A 328 4.61 10.19 -17.87
N ALA A 329 4.98 11.20 -18.65
CA ALA A 329 4.13 12.38 -18.84
C ALA A 329 2.86 12.03 -19.63
N GLY A 330 3.00 11.23 -20.70
CA GLY A 330 1.85 10.71 -21.45
C GLY A 330 1.05 9.63 -20.71
N PHE A 331 1.64 8.97 -19.72
CA PHE A 331 0.98 7.94 -18.92
C PHE A 331 0.07 8.51 -17.81
N VAL A 332 0.34 9.73 -17.34
CA VAL A 332 -0.43 10.40 -16.28
C VAL A 332 -1.49 11.32 -16.89
N GLN A 333 -2.76 11.09 -16.57
CA GLN A 333 -3.90 11.82 -17.12
C GLN A 333 -4.79 12.37 -16.00
N ASP A 334 -4.73 13.68 -15.75
CA ASP A 334 -5.48 14.31 -14.65
C ASP A 334 -6.82 14.93 -15.05
N ASP A 335 -7.09 15.07 -16.35
CA ASP A 335 -8.36 15.64 -16.85
C ASP A 335 -9.62 14.96 -16.29
N PRO A 336 -9.73 13.61 -16.23
CA PRO A 336 -10.88 12.96 -15.60
C PRO A 336 -11.09 13.36 -14.14
N LEU A 337 -9.98 13.49 -13.39
CA LEU A 337 -10.03 13.90 -11.99
C LEU A 337 -10.44 15.38 -11.85
N ARG A 338 -9.93 16.25 -12.71
CA ARG A 338 -10.32 17.67 -12.76
C ARG A 338 -11.81 17.83 -13.04
N THR A 339 -12.37 17.03 -13.94
CA THR A 339 -13.82 17.04 -14.23
C THR A 339 -14.64 16.69 -12.98
N VAL A 340 -14.27 15.65 -12.24
CA VAL A 340 -15.04 15.25 -11.03
C VAL A 340 -14.87 16.25 -9.87
N PHE A 341 -13.72 16.91 -9.76
CA PHE A 341 -13.51 18.02 -8.83
C PHE A 341 -14.44 19.21 -9.15
N ALA A 342 -14.49 19.62 -10.42
CA ALA A 342 -15.37 20.69 -10.86
C ALA A 342 -16.85 20.35 -10.60
N ALA A 343 -17.26 19.10 -10.80
CA ALA A 343 -18.61 18.64 -10.48
C ALA A 343 -18.95 18.63 -8.98
N ARG A 344 -17.95 18.78 -8.09
CA ARG A 344 -18.12 18.97 -6.63
C ARG A 344 -17.91 20.42 -6.20
N ASP A 345 -17.80 21.36 -7.15
CA ASP A 345 -17.43 22.76 -6.88
C ASP A 345 -16.09 22.89 -6.11
N ARG A 346 -15.14 21.98 -6.37
CA ARG A 346 -13.80 21.96 -5.74
C ARG A 346 -12.72 22.42 -6.72
N ASP A 347 -11.75 23.20 -6.21
CA ASP A 347 -10.58 23.64 -6.98
C ASP A 347 -9.48 22.56 -6.97
N TYR A 348 -9.33 21.86 -8.09
CA TYR A 348 -8.28 20.88 -8.28
C TYR A 348 -6.87 21.47 -8.18
N THR A 349 -6.66 22.69 -8.69
CA THR A 349 -5.32 23.31 -8.69
C THR A 349 -4.89 23.64 -7.26
N ALA A 350 -5.80 24.18 -6.45
CA ALA A 350 -5.55 24.40 -5.04
C ALA A 350 -5.27 23.09 -4.29
N ALA A 351 -6.08 22.05 -4.50
CA ALA A 351 -5.88 20.74 -3.88
C ALA A 351 -4.54 20.08 -4.29
N ARG A 352 -4.18 20.17 -5.57
CA ARG A 352 -2.90 19.67 -6.10
C ARG A 352 -1.69 20.36 -5.47
N ASN A 353 -1.80 21.66 -5.18
CA ASN A 353 -0.73 22.45 -4.58
C ASN A 353 -0.64 22.31 -3.05
N ALA A 354 -1.70 21.86 -2.38
CA ALA A 354 -1.66 21.54 -0.95
C ALA A 354 -0.83 20.25 -0.72
N THR A 355 0.24 20.34 0.05
CA THR A 355 1.16 19.21 0.29
C THR A 355 1.13 18.69 1.73
N THR A 356 0.51 19.43 2.64
CA THR A 356 0.27 19.02 4.03
C THR A 356 -0.63 17.79 4.06
N ASN A 357 -0.35 16.84 4.97
CA ASN A 357 -1.24 15.72 5.18
C ASN A 357 -2.64 16.24 5.60
N PRO A 358 -3.73 15.86 4.92
CA PRO A 358 -5.09 16.31 5.28
C PRO A 358 -5.55 15.85 6.66
N SER A 359 -5.01 14.74 7.15
CA SER A 359 -5.31 14.18 8.48
C SER A 359 -4.10 14.34 9.39
N VAL A 360 -4.17 15.28 10.33
CA VAL A 360 -3.12 15.54 11.33
C VAL A 360 -3.69 15.62 12.73
N LEU A 361 -2.88 15.24 13.72
CA LEU A 361 -3.22 15.46 15.12
C LEU A 361 -3.23 16.96 15.44
N ARG A 362 -4.03 17.35 16.45
CA ARG A 362 -4.00 18.72 16.97
C ARG A 362 -2.65 18.98 17.67
N GLY A 363 -2.07 20.16 17.45
CA GLY A 363 -0.78 20.55 18.03
C GLY A 363 0.32 20.58 17.00
N ASP A 364 1.58 20.45 17.46
CA ASP A 364 2.75 20.35 16.58
C ASP A 364 2.83 18.95 15.95
N PRO A 365 2.69 18.79 14.62
CA PRO A 365 2.73 17.48 13.98
C PRO A 365 4.04 16.72 14.17
N ALA A 366 5.15 17.39 14.51
CA ALA A 366 6.43 16.75 14.78
C ALA A 366 6.51 16.10 16.17
N LEU A 367 5.59 16.44 17.08
CA LEU A 367 5.60 15.98 18.47
C LEU A 367 4.30 15.29 18.86
N ALA A 368 3.17 15.75 18.33
CA ALA A 368 1.84 15.30 18.70
C ALA A 368 1.77 13.77 18.62
N SER A 369 1.34 13.20 19.74
CA SER A 369 1.29 11.77 19.98
C SER A 369 -0.16 11.37 20.28
N GLU A 370 -0.47 10.09 20.23
CA GLU A 370 -1.85 9.62 20.37
C GLU A 370 -1.96 8.39 21.26
N LEU A 371 -2.87 8.45 22.23
CA LEU A 371 -3.18 7.36 23.15
C LEU A 371 -4.56 6.78 22.84
N TRP A 372 -4.65 5.47 22.73
CA TRP A 372 -5.90 4.74 22.59
C TRP A 372 -6.06 3.76 23.74
N LEU A 373 -7.08 3.99 24.56
CA LEU A 373 -7.41 3.15 25.72
C LEU A 373 -8.40 2.05 25.33
N ASP A 374 -8.30 0.90 25.99
CA ASP A 374 -9.20 -0.22 25.76
C ASP A 374 -10.64 0.15 26.16
N GLY A 375 -11.62 -0.33 25.39
CA GLY A 375 -13.03 0.05 25.54
C GLY A 375 -13.40 1.48 25.07
N SER A 376 -12.44 2.31 24.64
CA SER A 376 -12.72 3.64 24.08
C SER A 376 -13.06 3.60 22.60
N ASP A 377 -14.09 4.35 22.21
CA ASP A 377 -14.49 4.60 20.81
C ASP A 377 -13.73 5.77 20.16
N ALA A 378 -12.92 6.48 20.93
CA ALA A 378 -12.06 7.57 20.48
C ALA A 378 -10.61 7.43 20.96
N THR A 379 -9.71 8.12 20.27
CA THR A 379 -8.32 8.32 20.68
C THR A 379 -8.14 9.66 21.39
N GLN A 380 -7.04 9.79 22.13
CA GLN A 380 -6.67 11.00 22.85
C GLN A 380 -5.36 11.55 22.27
N THR A 381 -5.40 12.77 21.73
CA THR A 381 -4.18 13.48 21.32
C THR A 381 -3.43 14.00 22.54
N VAL A 382 -2.12 13.79 22.55
CA VAL A 382 -1.20 14.24 23.59
C VAL A 382 -0.12 15.11 22.93
N ALA A 383 0.33 16.15 23.63
CA ALA A 383 1.14 17.21 23.01
C ALA A 383 2.51 16.76 22.49
N ASN A 384 3.16 15.81 23.17
CA ASN A 384 4.48 15.31 22.81
C ASN A 384 4.71 13.88 23.36
N PRO A 385 5.79 13.18 22.94
CA PRO A 385 6.06 11.81 23.37
C PRO A 385 6.34 11.66 24.88
N THR A 386 6.89 12.69 25.53
CA THR A 386 7.12 12.68 26.99
C THR A 386 5.80 12.71 27.75
N ASP A 387 4.88 13.57 27.33
CA ASP A 387 3.53 13.64 27.90
C ASP A 387 2.74 12.35 27.63
N LEU A 388 2.96 11.70 26.48
CA LEU A 388 2.34 10.41 26.17
C LEU A 388 2.76 9.33 27.19
N LEU A 389 4.06 9.22 27.51
CA LEU A 389 4.55 8.26 28.51
C LEU A 389 3.90 8.49 29.88
N ARG A 390 3.75 9.75 30.30
CA ARG A 390 3.03 10.13 31.52
C ARG A 390 1.56 9.71 31.48
N ALA A 391 0.85 10.01 30.39
CA ALA A 391 -0.55 9.63 30.22
C ALA A 391 -0.77 8.11 30.26
N ILE A 392 0.16 7.34 29.67
CA ILE A 392 0.12 5.87 29.69
C ILE A 392 0.31 5.33 31.11
N ARG A 393 1.27 5.87 31.86
CA ARG A 393 1.51 5.51 33.26
C ARG A 393 0.27 5.81 34.10
N ASP A 394 -0.29 7.01 33.95
CA ASP A 394 -1.45 7.44 34.71
C ASP A 394 -2.65 6.53 34.40
N ALA A 395 -2.93 6.23 33.13
CA ALA A 395 -3.97 5.28 32.75
C ALA A 395 -3.77 3.89 33.38
N SER A 396 -2.53 3.39 33.36
CA SER A 396 -2.17 2.08 33.93
C SER A 396 -2.30 2.05 35.45
N ALA A 397 -1.92 3.13 36.15
CA ALA A 397 -2.06 3.26 37.60
C ALA A 397 -3.53 3.26 38.05
N HIS A 398 -4.44 3.72 37.18
CA HIS A 398 -5.89 3.65 37.40
C HIS A 398 -6.53 2.33 36.91
N GLY A 399 -5.72 1.35 36.49
CA GLY A 399 -6.19 0.04 36.03
C GLY A 399 -6.75 0.02 34.60
N THR A 400 -6.62 1.12 33.84
CA THR A 400 -7.07 1.19 32.45
C THR A 400 -5.99 0.62 31.53
N LYS A 401 -6.37 -0.34 30.69
CA LYS A 401 -5.46 -0.95 29.73
C LYS A 401 -5.27 -0.03 28.51
N VAL A 402 -4.03 0.16 28.08
CA VAL A 402 -3.72 0.79 26.80
C VAL A 402 -3.96 -0.21 25.67
N ARG A 403 -4.78 0.19 24.70
CA ARG A 403 -5.05 -0.59 23.47
C ARG A 403 -3.94 -0.39 22.45
N ALA A 404 -3.55 0.85 22.20
CA ALA A 404 -2.39 1.22 21.41
C ALA A 404 -1.96 2.65 21.76
N ALA A 405 -0.71 2.99 21.47
CA ALA A 405 -0.23 4.36 21.53
C ALA A 405 0.73 4.61 20.36
N TYR A 406 0.71 5.84 19.83
CA TYR A 406 1.41 6.22 18.62
C TYR A 406 2.24 7.47 18.85
N VAL A 407 3.45 7.48 18.29
CA VAL A 407 4.41 8.57 18.37
C VAL A 407 5.00 8.87 17.00
N PRO A 408 5.38 10.12 16.69
CA PRO A 408 6.20 10.41 15.54
C PRO A 408 7.67 10.04 15.82
N ASP A 409 8.32 9.33 14.92
CA ASP A 409 9.78 9.16 14.92
C ASP A 409 10.47 10.53 14.95
N THR A 410 11.45 10.70 15.83
CA THR A 410 12.10 12.00 16.09
C THR A 410 12.90 12.51 14.89
N GLU A 411 13.47 11.64 14.06
CA GLU A 411 14.33 12.01 12.93
C GLU A 411 13.51 12.18 11.63
N LEU A 412 12.63 11.23 11.36
CA LEU A 412 11.93 11.06 10.09
C LEU A 412 10.51 11.63 10.16
N GLY A 413 9.90 11.67 11.35
CA GLY A 413 8.50 12.05 11.57
C GLY A 413 7.52 10.92 11.24
N THR A 414 8.02 9.71 10.97
CA THR A 414 7.19 8.54 10.68
C THR A 414 6.39 8.14 11.90
N ARG A 415 5.07 8.09 11.75
CA ARG A 415 4.17 7.64 12.81
C ARG A 415 4.42 6.15 13.12
N TRP A 416 4.65 5.84 14.39
CA TRP A 416 5.01 4.49 14.86
C TRP A 416 4.33 4.10 16.17
N PHE A 417 4.36 2.81 16.51
CA PHE A 417 3.86 2.32 17.80
C PHE A 417 4.81 2.69 18.93
N ALA A 418 4.30 3.34 19.98
CA ALA A 418 5.10 3.82 21.11
C ALA A 418 5.82 2.69 21.87
N ASP A 419 5.17 1.53 22.01
CA ASP A 419 5.71 0.35 22.69
C ASP A 419 6.69 -0.46 21.82
N LYS A 420 6.80 -0.11 20.54
CA LYS A 420 7.73 -0.74 19.57
C LYS A 420 8.86 0.20 19.14
N ALA A 421 8.83 1.45 19.58
CA ALA A 421 9.88 2.44 19.35
C ALA A 421 11.09 2.17 20.26
N PHE A 422 12.26 2.55 19.76
CA PHE A 422 13.46 2.78 20.56
C PHE A 422 13.33 4.16 21.20
N TRP A 423 13.72 4.29 22.46
CA TRP A 423 13.59 5.56 23.17
C TRP A 423 14.97 6.10 23.51
N VAL A 424 15.12 7.42 23.47
CA VAL A 424 16.29 8.13 23.97
C VAL A 424 15.84 9.15 25.00
N GLN A 425 16.47 9.12 26.17
CA GLN A 425 16.35 10.19 27.15
C GLN A 425 17.42 11.25 26.87
N ASP A 426 17.01 12.50 26.71
CA ASP A 426 17.91 13.66 26.68
C ASP A 426 17.37 14.73 27.66
N GLY A 427 18.07 14.88 28.79
CA GLY A 427 17.61 15.66 29.93
C GLY A 427 16.25 15.16 30.45
N PRO A 428 15.23 16.04 30.59
CA PRO A 428 13.91 15.65 31.07
C PRO A 428 13.00 15.10 29.96
N LYS A 429 13.46 15.05 28.70
CA LYS A 429 12.65 14.70 27.54
C LYS A 429 12.97 13.30 27.04
N TYR A 430 11.96 12.68 26.45
CA TYR A 430 12.00 11.36 25.84
C TYR A 430 11.68 11.46 24.36
N TYR A 431 12.56 10.90 23.54
CA TYR A 431 12.53 10.98 22.09
C TYR A 431 12.38 9.56 21.51
N PRO A 432 11.29 9.26 20.79
CA PRO A 432 11.08 7.97 20.16
C PRO A 432 11.74 7.90 18.79
N PHE A 433 12.21 6.71 18.44
CA PHE A 433 12.79 6.36 17.14
C PHE A 433 12.21 5.02 16.69
N ASP A 434 11.84 4.89 15.42
CA ASP A 434 11.30 3.66 14.85
C ASP A 434 12.39 2.61 14.58
N THR A 435 13.65 3.04 14.44
CA THR A 435 14.84 2.21 14.23
C THR A 435 15.93 2.48 15.27
N LEU A 436 16.71 1.44 15.57
CA LEU A 436 17.89 1.57 16.44
C LEU A 436 18.99 2.43 15.79
N ALA A 437 19.10 2.39 14.45
CA ALA A 437 20.03 3.24 13.72
C ALA A 437 19.72 4.73 13.93
N GLY A 438 18.44 5.13 13.85
CA GLY A 438 18.02 6.51 14.13
C GLY A 438 18.34 6.95 15.55
N ALA A 439 18.00 6.11 16.54
CA ALA A 439 18.34 6.40 17.94
C ALA A 439 19.86 6.60 18.15
N ARG A 440 20.69 5.76 17.53
CA ARG A 440 22.17 5.85 17.62
C ARG A 440 22.75 7.06 16.91
N ARG A 441 22.17 7.46 15.76
CA ARG A 441 22.55 8.71 15.08
C ARG A 441 22.28 9.90 16.00
N TYR A 442 21.12 9.91 16.67
CA TYR A 442 20.78 10.96 17.62
C TYR A 442 21.74 11.00 18.82
N THR A 443 21.97 9.86 19.50
CA THR A 443 22.83 9.84 20.70
C THR A 443 24.27 10.21 20.40
N SER A 444 24.79 9.84 19.23
CA SER A 444 26.13 10.25 18.77
C SER A 444 26.26 11.76 18.60
N GLY A 445 25.16 12.47 18.27
CA GLY A 445 25.11 13.93 18.13
C GLY A 445 24.77 14.68 19.41
N HIS A 446 24.31 14.00 20.47
CA HIS A 446 23.81 14.60 21.71
C HIS A 446 24.49 13.98 22.93
N PRO A 447 25.74 14.39 23.28
CA PRO A 447 26.45 13.87 24.44
C PRO A 447 25.65 14.09 25.73
N GLY A 448 25.45 13.01 26.50
CA GLY A 448 24.64 13.02 27.73
C GLY A 448 23.23 12.45 27.55
N SER A 449 22.81 12.20 26.31
CA SER A 449 21.62 11.40 26.02
C SER A 449 21.89 9.90 26.20
N SER A 450 20.85 9.11 26.46
CA SER A 450 20.96 7.66 26.69
C SER A 450 19.83 6.88 26.04
N GLU A 451 20.18 5.78 25.37
CA GLU A 451 19.20 4.82 24.84
C GLU A 451 18.46 4.12 25.99
N MET A 452 17.16 3.92 25.80
CA MET A 452 16.25 3.29 26.75
C MET A 452 15.29 2.36 26.03
N ASN A 453 14.90 1.29 26.70
CA ASN A 453 13.73 0.53 26.29
C ASN A 453 12.44 1.22 26.76
N TYR A 454 11.31 0.80 26.20
CA TYR A 454 10.00 1.38 26.50
C TYR A 454 9.64 1.35 27.99
N GLN A 455 9.97 0.27 28.72
CA GLN A 455 9.67 0.17 30.16
C GLN A 455 10.51 1.13 31.00
N GLN A 456 11.78 1.35 30.62
CA GLN A 456 12.64 2.35 31.25
C GLN A 456 12.11 3.76 30.99
N ALA A 457 11.70 4.05 29.76
CA ALA A 457 11.11 5.35 29.41
C ALA A 457 9.82 5.63 30.21
N LEU A 458 8.92 4.65 30.32
CA LEU A 458 7.71 4.76 31.15
C LEU A 458 8.01 5.00 32.65
N GLY A 459 9.04 4.33 33.17
CA GLY A 459 9.44 4.47 34.57
C GLY A 459 10.12 5.81 34.88
N GLY A 460 10.88 6.36 33.92
CA GLY A 460 11.65 7.58 34.08
C GLY A 460 10.88 8.88 33.80
N SER A 461 9.76 8.83 33.08
CA SER A 461 8.97 10.01 32.74
C SER A 461 8.17 10.51 33.95
N VAL A 462 8.81 11.17 34.93
CA VAL A 462 8.13 11.73 36.13
C VAL A 462 7.43 13.04 35.81
#